data_AF-A0A1M5NYU5-F1
#
_entry.id   AF-A0A1M5NYU5-F1
#
_cell.length_a   1.000
_cell.length_b   1.000
_cell.length_c   1.000
_cell.angle_alpha   90.00
_cell.angle_beta   90.00
_cell.angle_gamma   90.00
#
_symmetry.space_group_name_H-M   'P 1'
#
loop_
_entity.id
_entity.type
_entity.pdbx_description
1 polymer ?
#
loop_
_entity_poly.entity_id
_entity_poly.type
_entity_poly.pdbx_seq_one_letter_code
_entity_poly.pdbx_strand_id
1 'polypeptide(L)' 'MVASTRDGDVSLVLPGDDTRYLIAASAQREDRSRVEVESFPDAGNQITVESPGGQVRITKRG' A
#
# COMPACT_ATOMS: atom_id res chain seq x y z
N MET A 1 6.67 -6.97 3.37
CA MET A 1 5.64 -7.67 2.57
C MET A 1 5.61 -7.06 1.18
N VAL A 2 5.45 -7.87 0.14
CA VAL A 2 5.34 -7.40 -1.25
C VAL A 2 4.06 -7.97 -1.85
N ALA A 3 3.24 -7.11 -2.46
CA ALA A 3 2.07 -7.52 -3.23
C ALA A 3 2.14 -6.86 -4.62
N SER A 4 2.08 -7.65 -5.68
CA SER A 4 2.08 -7.12 -7.04
C SER A 4 1.08 -7.85 -7.92
N THR A 5 0.48 -7.11 -8.83
CA THR A 5 -0.31 -7.67 -9.94
C THR A 5 -0.04 -6.89 -11.21
N ARG A 6 -0.07 -7.56 -12.36
CA ARG A 6 0.10 -6.91 -13.67
C ARG A 6 -1.16 -6.14 -14.04
N ASP A 7 -2.31 -6.79 -13.89
CA ASP A 7 -3.63 -6.28 -14.23
C ASP A 7 -4.57 -6.55 -13.03
N GLY A 8 -5.36 -5.54 -12.63
CA GLY A 8 -6.32 -5.65 -11.54
C GLY A 8 -5.97 -4.88 -10.27
N ASP A 9 -6.97 -4.66 -9.43
CA ASP A 9 -6.82 -3.80 -8.26
C ASP A 9 -6.21 -4.55 -7.07
N VAL A 10 -5.33 -3.88 -6.33
CA VAL A 10 -4.76 -4.37 -5.08
C VAL A 10 -5.35 -3.55 -3.93
N SER A 11 -6.06 -4.23 -3.04
CA SER A 11 -6.54 -3.65 -1.78
C SER A 11 -5.84 -4.31 -0.62
N LEU A 12 -5.19 -3.50 0.22
CA LEU A 12 -4.51 -3.94 1.42
C LEU A 12 -5.11 -3.27 2.65
N VAL A 13 -5.46 -4.07 3.65
CA VAL A 13 -5.97 -3.59 4.94
C VAL A 13 -4.92 -3.92 6.01
N LEU A 14 -4.32 -2.87 6.59
CA LEU A 14 -3.36 -3.00 7.66
C LEU A 14 -4.08 -3.22 9.00
N PRO A 15 -3.43 -3.92 9.95
CA PRO A 15 -3.92 -4.01 11.32
C PRO A 15 -4.18 -2.63 11.94
N GLY A 16 -5.18 -2.55 12.82
CA GLY A 16 -5.53 -1.33 13.56
C GLY A 16 -4.57 -1.00 14.71
N ASP A 17 -3.53 -1.80 14.93
CA ASP A 17 -2.55 -1.64 16.00
C ASP A 17 -1.56 -0.48 15.75
N ASP A 18 -0.66 -0.22 16.70
CA ASP A 18 0.33 0.86 16.63
C ASP A 18 1.58 0.48 15.81
N THR A 19 1.50 -0.58 15.00
CA THR A 19 2.62 -0.97 14.15
C THR A 19 2.89 0.10 13.11
N ARG A 20 4.13 0.58 13.07
CA ARG A 20 4.61 1.50 12.05
C ARG A 20 5.05 0.73 10.81
N TYR A 21 4.71 1.27 9.64
CA TYR A 21 5.07 0.70 8.34
C TYR A 21 5.72 1.75 7.44
N LEU A 22 6.74 1.33 6.70
CA LEU A 22 7.24 2.05 5.53
C LEU A 22 6.48 1.55 4.31
N ILE A 23 5.71 2.43 3.67
CA ILE A 23 4.80 2.07 2.60
C ILE A 23 5.27 2.70 1.29
N ALA A 24 5.51 1.85 0.30
CA ALA A 24 5.71 2.22 -1.09
C ALA A 24 4.56 1.62 -1.93
N ALA A 25 3.80 2.48 -2.61
CA ALA A 25 2.66 2.07 -3.44
C ALA A 25 2.81 2.69 -4.83
N SER A 26 2.64 1.90 -5.89
CA SER A 26 2.71 2.38 -7.27
C SER A 26 1.61 1.79 -8.13
N ALA A 27 1.05 2.62 -8.99
CA ALA A 27 0.20 2.25 -10.11
C ALA A 27 0.67 3.02 -11.36
N GLN A 28 0.36 2.55 -12.57
CA GLN A 28 0.84 3.21 -13.80
C GLN A 28 0.28 4.63 -13.96
N ARG A 29 -0.83 4.94 -13.28
CA ARG A 29 -1.32 6.32 -13.12
C ARG A 29 -1.31 6.67 -11.65
N GLU A 30 -0.73 7.82 -11.32
CA GLU A 30 -0.57 8.28 -9.92
C GLU A 30 -1.92 8.48 -9.21
N ASP A 31 -2.96 8.86 -9.94
CA ASP A 31 -4.34 9.01 -9.42
C ASP A 31 -4.99 7.68 -9.02
N ARG A 32 -4.39 6.54 -9.40
CA ARG A 32 -4.86 5.19 -9.08
C ARG A 32 -4.18 4.55 -7.88
N SER A 33 -3.17 5.22 -7.32
CA SER A 33 -2.57 4.84 -6.04
C SER A 33 -3.13 5.71 -4.92
N ARG A 34 -3.83 5.11 -3.95
CA ARG A 34 -4.39 5.80 -2.79
C ARG A 34 -3.96 5.12 -1.51
N VAL A 35 -3.14 5.80 -0.73
CA VAL A 35 -2.65 5.37 0.58
C VAL A 35 -3.33 6.25 1.63
N GLU A 36 -4.18 5.65 2.46
CA GLU A 36 -4.94 6.36 3.51
C GLU A 36 -4.34 6.13 4.91
N VAL A 37 -3.09 5.69 4.94
CA VAL A 37 -2.35 5.35 6.16
C VAL A 37 -1.04 6.10 6.19
N GLU A 38 -0.59 6.46 7.38
CA GLU A 38 0.69 7.14 7.57
C GLU A 38 1.85 6.19 7.25
N SER A 39 2.85 6.72 6.54
CA SER A 39 4.07 5.99 6.16
C SER A 39 5.24 6.53 6.96
N PHE A 40 5.98 5.64 7.63
CA PHE A 40 7.07 5.96 8.53
C PHE A 40 8.40 5.52 7.92
N PRO A 41 9.29 6.44 7.49
CA PRO A 41 10.57 6.11 6.87
C PRO A 41 11.52 5.26 7.72
N ASP A 42 11.37 5.32 9.04
CA ASP A 42 12.18 4.62 10.05
C ASP A 42 11.54 3.31 10.54
N ALA A 43 10.40 2.90 9.96
CA ALA A 43 9.73 1.66 10.35
C ALA A 43 10.53 0.41 9.93
N GLY A 44 10.67 -0.53 10.85
CA GLY A 44 11.26 -1.85 10.57
C GLY A 44 10.40 -2.74 9.67
N ASN A 45 9.10 -2.43 9.53
CA ASN A 45 8.18 -3.18 8.67
C ASN A 45 7.97 -2.44 7.35
N GLN A 46 8.42 -3.04 6.24
CA GLN A 46 8.24 -2.46 4.91
C GLN A 46 7.12 -3.15 4.13
N ILE A 47 6.33 -2.35 3.42
CA ILE A 47 5.27 -2.79 2.52
C ILE A 47 5.49 -2.16 1.14
N THR A 48 5.60 -3.00 0.11
CA THR A 48 5.65 -2.58 -1.28
C THR A 48 4.44 -3.13 -2.03
N VAL A 49 3.68 -2.25 -2.67
CA VAL A 49 2.50 -2.62 -3.46
C VAL A 49 2.60 -2.05 -4.87
N GLU A 50 2.47 -2.90 -5.88
CA GLU A 50 2.55 -2.48 -7.28
C GLU A 50 1.36 -3.03 -8.07
N SER A 51 0.62 -2.14 -8.75
CA SER A 51 -0.38 -2.53 -9.73
C SER A 51 -0.33 -1.61 -10.96
N PRO A 52 0.50 -1.92 -11.97
CA PRO A 52 0.60 -1.11 -13.16
C PRO A 52 -0.73 -1.03 -13.92
N GLY A 53 -1.45 -2.13 -14.11
CA GLY A 53 -2.71 -2.16 -14.86
C GLY A 53 -3.95 -1.78 -14.04
N GLY A 54 -3.84 -1.63 -12.72
CA GLY A 54 -4.99 -1.45 -11.82
C GLY A 54 -4.84 -0.28 -10.85
N GLN A 55 -5.56 -0.38 -9.73
CA GLN A 55 -5.50 0.56 -8.61
C GLN A 55 -4.80 -0.07 -7.42
N VAL A 56 -4.15 0.77 -6.61
CA VAL A 56 -3.62 0.38 -5.30
C VAL A 56 -4.37 1.15 -4.23
N ARG A 57 -4.99 0.45 -3.29
CA ARG A 57 -5.62 1.03 -2.11
C ARG A 57 -5.04 0.42 -0.84
N ILE A 58 -4.55 1.25 0.06
CA ILE A 58 -4.02 0.82 1.36
C ILE A 58 -4.75 1.58 2.46
N THR A 59 -5.43 0.85 3.36
CA THR A 59 -6.20 1.41 4.48
C THR A 59 -5.81 0.75 5.79
N LYS A 60 -6.14 1.39 6.92
CA LYS A 60 -6.00 0.81 8.27
C LYS A 60 -7.36 0.29 8.73
N ARG A 61 -7.37 -0.87 9.37
CA ARG A 61 -8.57 -1.39 10.03
C ARG A 61 -8.93 -0.46 11.20
N GLY A 62 -10.16 0.06 11.20
CA GLY A 62 -10.73 0.79 12.33
C GLY A 62 -11.07 -0.10 13.51
#